data_AF-A0ABD5B5R5-F1
#
_entry.id   AF-A0ABD5B5R5-F1
#
_cell.length_a   1.000
_cell.length_b   1.000
_cell.length_c   1.000
_cell.angle_alpha   90.00
_cell.angle_beta   90.00
_cell.angle_gamma   90.00
#
_symmetry.space_group_name_H-M   'P 1'
#
loop_
_entity.id
_entity.type
_entity.pdbx_description
1 polymer ?
#
loop_
_entity_poly.entity_id
_entity_poly.type
_entity_poly.pdbx_seq_one_letter_code
_entity_poly.pdbx_strand_id
1 'polypeptide(L)'
;MDRFLNTIEGIELLVTTKEECLSLVWKHGFTEEEQKNITLEDLTFENLHTIAINYNAYREAIIFNFKKLKEKLIENIKVFLIEFDIKTKYIDTLQQRIVNTRRFLSSSFLGVTDYESVPYKVIIDQCEHLMHDLKDLKAEILDSKEYIWKDIFKNETIFKSFEKYIKECIVEPYADLSYLFQRLANEKLFLGNIAHMDFAKWMRSNDFISSGDFAKISEERGFRSYTKSETSERIQKFNTTFGL
;
A
#
# COMPACT_ATOMS: atom_id res chain seq x y z
N MET A 1 -5.08 -17.27 -0.19
CA MET A 1 -5.12 -15.82 0.05
C MET A 1 -6.37 -15.46 0.85
N ASP A 2 -7.58 -15.83 0.43
CA ASP A 2 -8.83 -15.54 1.18
C ASP A 2 -8.89 -16.06 2.62
N ARG A 3 -8.39 -17.28 2.90
CA ARG A 3 -8.35 -17.82 4.27
C ARG A 3 -7.50 -16.97 5.24
N PHE A 4 -6.50 -16.26 4.73
CA PHE A 4 -5.62 -15.41 5.55
C PHE A 4 -6.21 -14.02 5.76
N LEU A 5 -6.88 -13.45 4.75
CA LEU A 5 -7.56 -12.16 4.92
C LEU A 5 -8.68 -12.24 5.97
N ASN A 6 -9.32 -13.40 6.08
CA ASN A 6 -10.40 -13.62 7.03
C ASN A 6 -9.94 -13.70 8.50
N THR A 7 -8.62 -13.71 8.78
CA THR A 7 -8.10 -13.65 10.15
C THR A 7 -7.78 -12.23 10.60
N ILE A 8 -7.89 -11.24 9.71
CA ILE A 8 -7.60 -9.84 10.02
C ILE A 8 -8.78 -9.24 10.78
N GLU A 9 -8.52 -8.69 11.96
CA GLU A 9 -9.57 -8.02 12.74
C GLU A 9 -10.12 -6.81 11.98
N GLY A 10 -11.44 -6.66 11.95
CA GLY A 10 -12.14 -5.61 11.20
C GLY A 10 -12.53 -6.01 9.79
N ILE A 11 -12.07 -7.18 9.29
CA ILE A 11 -12.48 -7.70 7.97
C ILE A 11 -13.98 -7.97 7.90
N GLU A 12 -14.64 -8.17 9.05
CA GLU A 12 -16.10 -8.33 9.16
C GLU A 12 -16.88 -7.11 8.66
N LEU A 13 -16.24 -5.95 8.51
CA LEU A 13 -16.86 -4.78 7.88
C LEU A 13 -17.16 -5.01 6.38
N LEU A 14 -16.41 -5.91 5.73
CA LEU A 14 -16.51 -6.20 4.30
C LEU A 14 -17.57 -7.27 4.00
N VAL A 15 -18.82 -6.98 4.37
CA VAL A 15 -19.97 -7.88 4.22
C VAL A 15 -20.39 -8.03 2.76
N THR A 16 -20.96 -9.19 2.42
CA THR A 16 -21.50 -9.51 1.09
C THR A 16 -22.89 -10.14 1.13
N THR A 17 -23.41 -10.39 2.33
CA THR A 17 -24.73 -10.99 2.59
C THR A 17 -25.47 -10.23 3.69
N LYS A 18 -26.78 -10.44 3.80
CA LYS A 18 -27.60 -9.80 4.84
C LYS A 18 -27.26 -10.35 6.21
N GLU A 19 -26.99 -11.65 6.28
CA GLU A 19 -26.64 -12.39 7.48
C GLU A 19 -25.31 -11.89 8.07
N GLU A 20 -24.30 -11.65 7.23
CA GLU A 20 -23.04 -11.02 7.66
C GLU A 20 -23.28 -9.61 8.21
N CYS A 21 -24.14 -8.83 7.58
CA CYS A 21 -24.49 -7.49 8.06
C CYS A 21 -25.24 -7.53 9.39
N LEU A 22 -26.20 -8.46 9.57
CA LEU A 22 -26.91 -8.65 10.83
C LEU A 22 -25.98 -9.15 11.93
N SER A 23 -25.05 -10.06 11.62
CA SER A 23 -24.02 -10.49 12.57
C SER A 23 -23.12 -9.34 13.00
N LEU A 24 -22.77 -8.44 12.08
CA LEU A 24 -21.99 -7.24 12.37
C LEU A 24 -22.78 -6.29 13.28
N VAL A 25 -24.05 -6.02 12.97
CA VAL A 25 -24.95 -5.21 13.78
C VAL A 25 -25.17 -5.82 15.16
N TRP A 26 -25.35 -7.14 15.26
CA TRP A 26 -25.52 -7.81 16.53
C TRP A 26 -24.29 -7.59 17.43
N LYS A 27 -23.09 -7.83 16.88
CA LYS A 27 -21.82 -7.76 17.60
C LYS A 27 -21.41 -6.33 17.99
N HIS A 28 -21.76 -5.33 17.17
CA HIS A 28 -21.21 -3.97 17.27
C HIS A 28 -22.26 -2.85 17.30
N GLY A 29 -23.53 -3.15 17.11
CA GLY A 29 -24.63 -2.18 17.10
C GLY A 29 -25.44 -2.12 18.40
N PHE A 30 -25.28 -3.12 19.27
CA PHE A 30 -26.03 -3.25 20.51
C PHE A 30 -25.11 -3.25 21.73
N THR A 31 -25.69 -2.82 22.84
CA THR A 31 -25.09 -2.93 24.18
C THR A 31 -25.08 -4.39 24.65
N GLU A 32 -24.25 -4.69 25.66
CA GLU A 32 -24.22 -6.02 26.28
C GLU A 32 -25.58 -6.43 26.90
N GLU A 33 -26.37 -5.46 27.35
CA GLU A 33 -27.70 -5.72 27.90
C GLU A 33 -28.69 -6.10 26.81
N GLU A 34 -28.72 -5.35 25.70
CA GLU A 34 -29.54 -5.67 24.53
C GLU A 34 -29.17 -7.03 23.94
N GLN A 35 -27.87 -7.35 23.82
CA GLN A 35 -27.38 -8.65 23.33
C GLN A 35 -27.80 -9.83 24.22
N LYS A 36 -27.98 -9.63 25.53
CA LYS A 36 -28.48 -10.69 26.43
C LYS A 36 -29.96 -11.00 26.21
N ASN A 37 -30.70 -10.04 25.67
CA ASN A 37 -32.15 -10.12 25.47
C ASN A 37 -32.54 -10.61 24.07
N ILE A 38 -31.58 -10.76 23.14
CA ILE A 38 -31.84 -11.24 21.78
C ILE A 38 -30.74 -12.16 21.26
N THR A 39 -31.14 -13.26 20.63
CA THR A 39 -30.20 -14.14 19.91
C THR A 39 -29.95 -13.63 18.50
N LEU A 40 -28.81 -13.97 17.90
CA LEU A 40 -28.53 -13.63 16.51
C LEU A 40 -29.57 -14.23 15.53
N GLU A 41 -30.15 -15.39 15.88
CA GLU A 41 -31.15 -16.08 15.05
C GLU A 41 -32.49 -15.33 15.03
N ASP A 42 -32.82 -14.62 16.11
CA ASP A 42 -34.05 -13.83 16.24
C ASP A 42 -33.91 -12.41 15.66
N LEU A 43 -32.69 -12.00 15.30
CA LEU A 43 -32.41 -10.65 14.80
C LEU A 43 -32.80 -10.52 13.32
N THR A 44 -33.62 -9.53 13.02
CA THR A 44 -33.97 -9.14 11.65
C THR A 44 -33.78 -7.63 11.48
N PHE A 45 -33.73 -7.14 10.24
CA PHE A 45 -33.66 -5.69 10.03
C PHE A 45 -34.97 -5.03 10.48
N GLU A 46 -36.09 -5.69 10.21
CA GLU A 46 -37.44 -5.23 10.48
C GLU A 46 -37.70 -5.07 11.98
N ASN A 47 -37.10 -5.90 12.83
CA ASN A 47 -37.29 -5.82 14.28
C ASN A 47 -36.27 -4.93 15.02
N LEU A 48 -35.32 -4.29 14.31
CA LEU A 48 -34.31 -3.42 14.93
C LEU A 48 -34.93 -2.34 15.82
N HIS A 49 -36.03 -1.72 15.37
CA HIS A 49 -36.72 -0.67 16.11
C HIS A 49 -37.34 -1.15 17.43
N THR A 50 -37.63 -2.44 17.55
CA THR A 50 -38.18 -3.04 18.79
C THR A 50 -37.10 -3.34 19.82
N ILE A 51 -35.86 -3.52 19.37
CA ILE A 51 -34.70 -3.83 20.20
C ILE A 51 -34.01 -2.53 20.61
N ALA A 52 -33.63 -1.74 19.61
CA ALA A 52 -33.01 -0.44 19.77
C ALA A 52 -34.07 0.67 19.87
N ILE A 53 -34.71 0.77 21.04
CA ILE A 53 -35.80 1.72 21.26
C ILE A 53 -35.35 3.18 21.02
N ASN A 54 -34.09 3.51 21.30
CA ASN A 54 -33.52 4.83 21.04
C ASN A 54 -32.74 4.86 19.72
N TYR A 55 -33.40 5.34 18.65
CA TYR A 55 -32.81 5.47 17.31
C TYR A 55 -31.48 6.22 17.30
N ASN A 56 -31.40 7.36 18.00
CA ASN A 56 -30.20 8.20 17.98
C ASN A 56 -29.03 7.48 18.67
N ALA A 57 -29.28 6.84 19.81
CA ALA A 57 -28.26 6.07 20.51
C ALA A 57 -27.75 4.91 19.65
N TYR A 58 -28.65 4.17 18.99
CA TYR A 58 -28.32 3.10 18.07
C TYR A 58 -27.49 3.59 16.88
N ARG A 59 -27.93 4.69 16.25
CA ARG A 59 -27.22 5.29 15.12
C ARG A 59 -25.81 5.70 15.49
N GLU A 60 -25.63 6.40 16.60
CA GLU A 60 -24.31 6.82 17.07
C GLU A 60 -23.43 5.62 17.44
N ALA A 61 -24.00 4.57 18.06
CA ALA A 61 -23.27 3.35 18.37
C ALA A 61 -22.76 2.64 17.10
N ILE A 62 -23.61 2.48 16.08
CA ILE A 62 -23.22 1.88 14.79
C ILE A 62 -22.10 2.71 14.13
N ILE A 63 -22.26 4.03 14.04
CA ILE A 63 -21.24 4.93 13.47
C ILE A 63 -19.90 4.76 14.20
N PHE A 64 -19.92 4.87 15.53
CA PHE A 64 -18.73 4.80 16.35
C PHE A 64 -18.03 3.44 16.23
N ASN A 65 -18.78 2.34 16.34
CA ASN A 65 -18.19 1.00 16.36
C ASN A 65 -17.70 0.55 14.99
N PHE A 66 -18.41 0.90 13.90
CA PHE A 66 -17.95 0.55 12.55
C PHE A 66 -16.73 1.37 12.14
N LYS A 67 -16.64 2.63 12.56
CA LYS A 67 -15.41 3.43 12.42
C LYS A 67 -14.23 2.77 13.13
N LYS A 68 -14.43 2.32 14.37
CA LYS A 68 -13.39 1.61 15.14
C LYS A 68 -12.94 0.32 14.45
N LEU A 69 -13.86 -0.43 13.85
CA LEU A 69 -13.51 -1.62 13.06
C LEU A 69 -12.68 -1.26 11.82
N LYS A 70 -13.04 -0.20 11.11
CA LYS A 70 -12.26 0.31 9.97
C LYS A 70 -10.83 0.67 10.39
N GLU A 71 -10.69 1.37 11.52
CA GLU A 71 -9.39 1.76 12.09
C GLU A 71 -8.52 0.55 12.46
N LYS A 72 -9.12 -0.46 13.10
CA LYS A 72 -8.43 -1.72 13.40
C LYS A 72 -8.02 -2.48 12.13
N LEU A 73 -8.90 -2.52 11.13
CA LEU A 73 -8.60 -3.18 9.86
C LEU A 73 -7.37 -2.57 9.19
N ILE A 74 -7.32 -1.24 9.09
CA ILE A 74 -6.17 -0.57 8.45
C ILE A 74 -4.87 -0.75 9.25
N GLU A 75 -4.93 -0.71 10.58
CA GLU A 75 -3.78 -0.95 11.45
C GLU A 75 -3.21 -2.37 11.26
N ASN A 76 -4.07 -3.38 11.29
CA ASN A 76 -3.66 -4.76 11.08
C ASN A 76 -3.12 -4.99 9.66
N ILE A 77 -3.69 -4.35 8.64
CA ILE A 77 -3.17 -4.41 7.28
C ILE A 77 -1.74 -3.84 7.21
N LYS A 78 -1.47 -2.71 7.88
CA LYS A 78 -0.12 -2.13 7.93
C LYS A 78 0.88 -3.08 8.58
N VAL A 79 0.53 -3.66 9.74
CA VAL A 79 1.38 -4.66 10.42
C VAL A 79 1.64 -5.85 9.51
N PHE A 80 0.59 -6.38 8.88
CA PHE A 80 0.69 -7.53 7.99
C PHE A 80 1.59 -7.28 6.77
N LEU A 81 1.49 -6.08 6.17
CA LEU A 81 2.33 -5.71 5.03
C LEU A 81 3.81 -5.63 5.42
N ILE A 82 4.12 -5.17 6.64
CA ILE A 82 5.48 -5.13 7.19
C ILE A 82 5.99 -6.55 7.48
N GLU A 83 5.20 -7.38 8.15
CA GLU A 83 5.65 -8.69 8.65
C GLU A 83 5.92 -9.71 7.53
N PHE A 84 5.13 -9.67 6.46
CA PHE A 84 5.18 -10.70 5.44
C PHE A 84 5.89 -10.27 4.14
N ASP A 85 6.43 -9.05 4.07
CA ASP A 85 7.10 -8.54 2.87
C ASP A 85 6.18 -8.62 1.62
N ILE A 86 4.91 -8.29 1.84
CA ILE A 86 3.82 -8.64 0.94
C ILE A 86 3.45 -7.48 0.01
N LYS A 87 3.40 -7.81 -1.29
CA LYS A 87 3.21 -6.94 -2.45
C LYS A 87 1.78 -6.39 -2.57
N THR A 88 1.66 -5.27 -3.27
CA THR A 88 0.43 -4.53 -3.65
C THR A 88 -0.79 -5.36 -4.05
N LYS A 89 -0.60 -6.61 -4.51
CA LYS A 89 -1.65 -7.58 -4.83
C LYS A 89 -2.65 -7.84 -3.68
N TYR A 90 -2.21 -7.76 -2.42
CA TYR A 90 -3.11 -7.93 -1.28
C TYR A 90 -4.03 -6.73 -1.11
N ILE A 91 -3.48 -5.53 -1.28
CA ILE A 91 -4.26 -4.30 -1.30
C ILE A 91 -5.30 -4.36 -2.44
N ASP A 92 -4.90 -4.83 -3.63
CA ASP A 92 -5.83 -5.00 -4.76
C ASP A 92 -6.99 -5.96 -4.43
N THR A 93 -6.69 -7.05 -3.71
CA THR A 93 -7.71 -8.03 -3.29
C THR A 93 -8.69 -7.42 -2.29
N LEU A 94 -8.21 -6.62 -1.33
CA LEU A 94 -9.06 -5.92 -0.37
C LEU A 94 -9.91 -4.84 -1.05
N GLN A 95 -9.33 -4.07 -1.97
CA GLN A 95 -10.06 -3.09 -2.77
C GLN A 95 -11.19 -3.76 -3.57
N GLN A 96 -10.95 -4.94 -4.15
CA GLN A 96 -11.99 -5.69 -4.85
C GLN A 96 -13.10 -6.18 -3.91
N ARG A 97 -12.76 -6.62 -2.69
CA ARG A 97 -13.78 -6.96 -1.67
C ARG A 97 -14.62 -5.75 -1.29
N ILE A 98 -14.01 -4.58 -1.07
CA ILE A 98 -14.73 -3.33 -0.79
C ILE A 98 -15.72 -2.99 -1.92
N VAL A 99 -15.31 -3.15 -3.19
CA VAL A 99 -16.20 -2.94 -4.34
C VAL A 99 -17.40 -3.89 -4.30
N ASN A 100 -17.18 -5.16 -3.96
CA ASN A 100 -18.25 -6.15 -3.85
C ASN A 100 -19.21 -5.83 -2.70
N THR A 101 -18.68 -5.44 -1.53
CA THR A 101 -19.46 -4.98 -0.37
C THR A 101 -20.33 -3.79 -0.73
N ARG A 102 -19.75 -2.72 -1.30
CA ARG A 102 -20.52 -1.54 -1.71
C ARG A 102 -21.63 -1.87 -2.71
N ARG A 103 -21.37 -2.75 -3.67
CA ARG A 103 -22.37 -3.20 -4.65
C ARG A 103 -23.54 -3.90 -3.94
N PHE A 104 -23.24 -4.85 -3.05
CA PHE A 104 -24.24 -5.56 -2.27
C PHE A 104 -25.10 -4.59 -1.43
N LEU A 105 -24.46 -3.70 -0.66
CA LEU A 105 -25.16 -2.77 0.23
C LEU A 105 -26.03 -1.78 -0.55
N SER A 106 -25.51 -1.23 -1.65
CA SER A 106 -26.27 -0.29 -2.51
C SER A 106 -27.53 -0.94 -3.10
N SER A 107 -27.46 -2.23 -3.46
CA SER A 107 -28.62 -2.97 -3.94
C SER A 107 -29.63 -3.32 -2.84
N SER A 108 -29.16 -3.48 -1.61
CA SER A 108 -29.97 -3.88 -0.45
C SER A 108 -30.65 -2.68 0.25
N PHE A 109 -30.19 -1.47 -0.06
CA PHE A 109 -30.63 -0.21 0.57
C PHE A 109 -31.92 0.39 -0.04
N LEU A 110 -32.39 -0.10 -1.19
CA LEU A 110 -33.55 0.48 -1.86
C LEU A 110 -34.85 0.12 -1.13
N GLY A 111 -35.47 1.10 -0.46
CA GLY A 111 -36.82 1.00 0.10
C GLY A 111 -36.92 0.57 1.57
N VAL A 112 -35.81 0.60 2.33
CA VAL A 112 -35.76 0.22 3.76
C VAL A 112 -35.99 1.41 4.71
N THR A 113 -36.48 1.14 5.91
CA THR A 113 -36.83 2.17 6.92
C THR A 113 -35.61 2.82 7.58
N ASP A 114 -35.78 3.91 8.34
CA ASP A 114 -34.67 4.67 8.91
C ASP A 114 -33.68 3.79 9.71
N TYR A 115 -34.17 2.90 10.58
CA TYR A 115 -33.36 1.96 11.37
C TYR A 115 -32.56 0.98 10.51
N GLU A 116 -33.25 0.30 9.60
CA GLU A 116 -32.68 -0.71 8.70
C GLU A 116 -31.60 -0.11 7.80
N SER A 117 -31.79 1.15 7.42
CA SER A 117 -30.93 1.89 6.53
C SER A 117 -29.58 2.26 7.17
N VAL A 118 -29.50 2.36 8.51
CA VAL A 118 -28.32 2.88 9.22
C VAL A 118 -27.09 2.01 8.98
N PRO A 119 -27.10 0.69 9.24
CA PRO A 119 -25.91 -0.14 9.06
C PRO A 119 -25.39 -0.08 7.62
N TYR A 120 -26.29 -0.14 6.63
CA TYR A 120 -25.92 -0.06 5.22
C TYR A 120 -25.19 1.25 4.88
N LYS A 121 -25.78 2.40 5.28
CA LYS A 121 -25.17 3.73 5.04
C LYS A 121 -23.79 3.84 5.68
N VAL A 122 -23.68 3.42 6.93
CA VAL A 122 -22.43 3.53 7.68
C VAL A 122 -21.35 2.62 7.10
N ILE A 123 -21.67 1.38 6.72
CA ILE A 123 -20.67 0.49 6.10
C ILE A 123 -20.22 1.05 4.74
N ILE A 124 -21.13 1.60 3.93
CA ILE A 124 -20.77 2.25 2.66
C ILE A 124 -19.78 3.39 2.89
N ASP A 125 -20.08 4.28 3.85
CA ASP A 125 -19.23 5.40 4.22
C ASP A 125 -17.83 4.93 4.71
N GLN A 126 -17.79 3.95 5.61
CA GLN A 126 -16.52 3.39 6.08
C GLN A 126 -15.73 2.67 4.98
N CYS A 127 -16.41 2.02 4.04
CA CYS A 127 -15.79 1.43 2.85
C CYS A 127 -15.16 2.47 1.92
N GLU A 128 -15.76 3.65 1.78
CA GLU A 128 -15.19 4.76 0.99
C GLU A 128 -13.92 5.30 1.63
N HIS A 129 -13.93 5.50 2.94
CA HIS A 129 -12.73 5.89 3.69
C HIS A 129 -11.62 4.84 3.59
N LEU A 130 -11.96 3.57 3.81
CA LEU A 130 -10.98 2.48 3.72
C LEU A 130 -10.39 2.34 2.31
N MET A 131 -11.18 2.56 1.26
CA MET A 131 -10.69 2.56 -0.12
C MET A 131 -9.64 3.65 -0.34
N HIS A 132 -9.82 4.82 0.26
CA HIS A 132 -8.83 5.90 0.23
C HIS A 132 -7.56 5.51 1.00
N ASP A 133 -7.70 5.06 2.25
CA ASP A 133 -6.57 4.64 3.09
C ASP A 133 -5.71 3.57 2.40
N LEU A 134 -6.35 2.61 1.71
CA LEU A 134 -5.66 1.56 0.97
C LEU A 134 -4.94 2.07 -0.29
N LYS A 135 -5.48 3.08 -0.97
CA LYS A 135 -4.80 3.70 -2.12
C LYS A 135 -3.55 4.44 -1.67
N ASP A 136 -3.65 5.20 -0.59
CA ASP A 136 -2.54 5.95 -0.04
C ASP A 136 -1.43 4.99 0.42
N LEU A 137 -1.79 3.94 1.15
CA LEU A 137 -0.85 2.89 1.57
C LEU A 137 -0.18 2.18 0.38
N LYS A 138 -0.93 1.92 -0.70
CA LYS A 138 -0.36 1.33 -1.93
C LYS A 138 0.62 2.28 -2.61
N ALA A 139 0.33 3.58 -2.63
CA ALA A 139 1.23 4.59 -3.18
C ALA A 139 2.51 4.66 -2.34
N GLU A 140 2.41 4.69 -1.01
CA GLU A 140 3.57 4.67 -0.10
C GLU A 140 4.46 3.44 -0.33
N ILE A 141 3.88 2.26 -0.56
CA ILE A 141 4.64 1.04 -0.88
C ILE A 141 5.33 1.14 -2.24
N LEU A 142 4.64 1.64 -3.26
CA LEU A 142 5.22 1.79 -4.59
C LEU A 142 6.32 2.85 -4.64
N ASP A 143 6.19 3.89 -3.83
CA ASP A 143 7.19 4.95 -3.68
C ASP A 143 8.34 4.53 -2.72
N SER A 144 8.20 3.41 -2.01
CA SER A 144 9.26 2.89 -1.16
C SER A 144 10.48 2.43 -1.98
N LYS A 145 11.68 2.54 -1.39
CA LYS A 145 12.96 2.18 -2.02
C LYS A 145 13.03 0.76 -2.60
N GLU A 146 12.13 -0.12 -2.20
CA GLU A 146 12.05 -1.49 -2.71
C GLU A 146 11.38 -1.59 -4.10
N TYR A 147 10.72 -0.53 -4.58
CA TYR A 147 10.04 -0.52 -5.89
C TYR A 147 10.62 0.53 -6.85
N ILE A 148 11.36 1.53 -6.36
CA ILE A 148 11.97 2.61 -7.17
C ILE A 148 12.90 2.10 -8.29
N TRP A 149 13.38 0.86 -8.18
CA TRP A 149 14.30 0.26 -9.16
C TRP A 149 13.60 -0.30 -10.39
N LYS A 150 12.28 -0.59 -10.34
CA LYS A 150 11.60 -1.34 -11.41
C LYS A 150 11.57 -0.63 -12.75
N ASP A 151 11.67 0.69 -12.75
CA ASP A 151 11.70 1.47 -13.99
C ASP A 151 13.12 1.63 -14.56
N ILE A 152 14.15 1.27 -13.78
CA ILE A 152 15.56 1.52 -14.11
C ILE A 152 16.34 0.24 -14.30
N PHE A 153 16.21 -0.72 -13.38
CA PHE A 153 17.01 -1.94 -13.32
C PHE A 153 16.21 -3.18 -13.72
N LYS A 154 16.88 -4.16 -14.34
CA LYS A 154 16.22 -5.40 -14.79
C LYS A 154 15.69 -6.27 -13.65
N ASN A 155 16.33 -6.20 -12.49
CA ASN A 155 15.94 -6.95 -11.31
C ASN A 155 16.49 -6.27 -10.04
N GLU A 156 15.93 -6.70 -8.91
CA GLU A 156 16.25 -6.21 -7.58
C GLU A 156 17.70 -6.48 -7.17
N THR A 157 18.29 -7.61 -7.59
CA THR A 157 19.67 -7.97 -7.25
C THR A 157 20.67 -6.95 -7.79
N ILE A 158 20.48 -6.52 -9.04
CA ILE A 158 21.30 -5.46 -9.66
C ILE A 158 21.15 -4.15 -8.89
N PHE A 159 19.93 -3.79 -8.52
CA PHE A 159 19.67 -2.58 -7.74
C PHE A 159 20.36 -2.63 -6.37
N LYS A 160 20.30 -3.77 -5.66
CA LYS A 160 21.01 -3.97 -4.39
C LYS A 160 22.53 -3.80 -4.54
N SER A 161 23.11 -4.32 -5.62
CA SER A 161 24.53 -4.07 -5.96
C SER A 161 24.79 -2.59 -6.27
N PHE A 162 23.90 -1.91 -6.98
CA PHE A 162 23.99 -0.47 -7.21
C PHE A 162 23.96 0.33 -5.90
N GLU A 163 23.02 0.06 -4.99
CA GLU A 163 22.93 0.74 -3.69
C GLU A 163 24.20 0.53 -2.88
N LYS A 164 24.71 -0.71 -2.85
CA LYS A 164 25.99 -1.04 -2.22
C LYS A 164 27.14 -0.24 -2.83
N TYR A 165 27.21 -0.17 -4.16
CA TYR A 165 28.25 0.59 -4.85
C TYR A 165 28.18 2.09 -4.50
N ILE A 166 26.98 2.69 -4.54
CA ILE A 166 26.78 4.10 -4.19
C ILE A 166 27.27 4.38 -2.77
N LYS A 167 26.99 3.48 -1.84
CA LYS A 167 27.33 3.65 -0.42
C LYS A 167 28.82 3.45 -0.12
N GLU A 168 29.47 2.49 -0.77
CA GLU A 168 30.79 1.99 -0.38
C GLU A 168 31.92 2.41 -1.33
N CYS A 169 31.59 2.74 -2.58
CA CYS A 169 32.60 2.87 -3.64
C CYS A 169 32.78 4.30 -4.16
N ILE A 170 31.86 5.23 -3.84
CA ILE A 170 31.91 6.62 -4.32
C ILE A 170 32.86 7.46 -3.46
N VAL A 171 33.95 7.91 -4.05
CA VAL A 171 34.98 8.77 -3.45
C VAL A 171 35.10 10.09 -4.21
N GLU A 172 35.11 10.03 -5.55
CA GLU A 172 35.09 11.17 -6.47
C GLU A 172 33.75 11.17 -7.22
N PRO A 173 32.70 11.84 -6.68
CA PRO A 173 31.32 11.63 -7.11
C PRO A 173 31.13 11.70 -8.63
N TYR A 174 31.59 12.77 -9.28
CA TYR A 174 31.37 12.92 -10.72
C TYR A 174 32.06 11.84 -11.56
N ALA A 175 33.29 11.45 -11.21
CA ALA A 175 34.04 10.45 -11.97
C ALA A 175 33.53 9.03 -11.69
N ASP A 176 33.26 8.71 -10.43
CA ASP A 176 32.80 7.39 -10.00
C ASP A 176 31.36 7.10 -10.46
N LEU A 177 30.45 8.08 -10.34
CA LEU A 177 29.09 7.97 -10.87
C LEU A 177 29.11 7.86 -12.40
N SER A 178 30.02 8.57 -13.08
CA SER A 178 30.17 8.44 -14.52
C SER A 178 30.61 7.03 -14.91
N TYR A 179 31.61 6.48 -14.22
CA TYR A 179 32.06 5.12 -14.47
C TYR A 179 30.94 4.09 -14.23
N LEU A 180 30.23 4.23 -13.10
CA LEU A 180 29.11 3.37 -12.73
C LEU A 180 28.03 3.36 -13.82
N PHE A 181 27.57 4.54 -14.27
CA PHE A 181 26.58 4.64 -15.34
C PHE A 181 27.04 3.95 -16.62
N GLN A 182 28.28 4.22 -17.07
CA GLN A 182 28.81 3.65 -18.30
C GLN A 182 28.93 2.13 -18.22
N ARG A 183 29.37 1.57 -17.07
CA ARG A 183 29.43 0.11 -16.87
C ARG A 183 28.05 -0.52 -16.81
N LEU A 184 27.10 0.07 -16.07
CA LEU A 184 25.71 -0.43 -16.01
C LEU A 184 25.07 -0.46 -17.41
N ALA A 185 25.32 0.56 -18.23
CA ALA A 185 24.84 0.61 -19.61
C ALA A 185 25.52 -0.44 -20.50
N ASN A 186 26.85 -0.55 -20.45
CA ASN A 186 27.62 -1.49 -21.27
C ASN A 186 27.28 -2.95 -20.95
N GLU A 187 27.12 -3.29 -19.67
CA GLU A 187 26.71 -4.62 -19.21
C GLU A 187 25.21 -4.86 -19.35
N LYS A 188 24.45 -3.89 -19.90
CA LYS A 188 23.00 -3.95 -20.11
C LYS A 188 22.24 -4.29 -18.82
N LEU A 189 22.62 -3.69 -17.69
CA LEU A 189 22.01 -3.96 -16.39
C LEU A 189 20.73 -3.14 -16.14
N PHE A 190 20.51 -2.10 -16.95
CA PHE A 190 19.26 -1.35 -17.00
C PHE A 190 18.14 -2.11 -17.72
N LEU A 191 16.88 -1.83 -17.36
CA LEU A 191 15.68 -2.42 -17.99
C LEU A 191 15.55 -2.05 -19.47
N GLY A 192 16.23 -0.99 -19.91
CA GLY A 192 16.35 -0.57 -21.30
C GLY A 192 17.50 0.42 -21.48
N ASN A 193 17.49 1.14 -22.59
CA ASN A 193 18.41 2.27 -22.77
C ASN A 193 17.91 3.46 -21.96
N ILE A 194 18.76 3.97 -21.08
CA ILE A 194 18.46 5.14 -20.25
C ILE A 194 19.38 6.30 -20.63
N ALA A 195 18.82 7.50 -20.79
CA ALA A 195 19.62 8.68 -21.07
C ALA A 195 20.38 9.13 -19.82
N HIS A 196 21.55 9.73 -20.01
CA HIS A 196 22.41 10.21 -18.92
C HIS A 196 21.64 11.09 -17.93
N MET A 197 20.93 12.09 -18.46
CA MET A 197 20.21 13.06 -17.61
C MET A 197 19.00 12.46 -16.92
N ASP A 198 18.35 11.45 -17.51
CA ASP A 198 17.20 10.79 -16.89
C ASP A 198 17.66 9.92 -15.72
N PHE A 199 18.78 9.19 -15.87
CA PHE A 199 19.39 8.46 -14.76
C PHE A 199 19.86 9.40 -13.65
N ALA A 200 20.48 10.54 -14.00
CA ALA A 200 20.91 11.54 -13.01
C ALA A 200 19.73 12.14 -12.23
N LYS A 201 18.63 12.47 -12.94
CA LYS A 201 17.39 12.95 -12.30
C LYS A 201 16.80 11.89 -11.38
N TRP A 202 16.70 10.65 -11.86
CA TRP A 202 16.21 9.53 -11.04
C TRP A 202 17.07 9.34 -9.79
N MET A 203 18.40 9.36 -9.91
CA MET A 203 19.30 9.27 -8.75
C MET A 203 19.08 10.42 -7.77
N ARG A 204 18.86 11.64 -8.26
CA ARG A 204 18.59 12.80 -7.41
C ARG A 204 17.23 12.72 -6.72
N SER A 205 16.18 12.32 -7.44
CA SER A 205 14.82 12.19 -6.90
C SER A 205 14.70 11.11 -5.83
N ASN A 206 15.61 10.14 -5.83
CA ASN A 206 15.66 9.03 -4.86
C ASN A 206 16.81 9.18 -3.86
N ASP A 207 17.40 10.37 -3.74
CA ASP A 207 18.46 10.72 -2.79
C ASP A 207 19.71 9.81 -2.82
N PHE A 208 20.04 9.24 -3.99
CA PHE A 208 21.30 8.51 -4.20
C PHE A 208 22.49 9.45 -4.42
N ILE A 209 22.23 10.68 -4.84
CA ILE A 209 23.24 11.70 -5.07
C ILE A 209 22.78 13.04 -4.50
N SER A 210 23.73 13.88 -4.10
CA SER A 210 23.41 15.21 -3.57
C SER A 210 22.97 16.18 -4.68
N SER A 211 22.39 17.32 -4.30
CA SER A 211 22.12 18.42 -5.23
C SER A 211 23.40 18.94 -5.90
N GLY A 212 24.55 18.89 -5.20
CA GLY A 212 25.83 19.32 -5.74
C GLY A 212 26.35 18.38 -6.83
N ASP A 213 26.23 17.07 -6.60
CA ASP A 213 26.61 16.06 -7.59
C ASP A 213 25.74 16.17 -8.85
N PHE A 214 24.42 16.34 -8.66
CA PHE A 214 23.48 16.53 -9.76
C PHE A 214 23.75 17.81 -10.55
N ALA A 215 24.06 18.92 -9.88
CA ALA A 215 24.43 20.17 -10.53
C ALA A 215 25.68 19.98 -11.40
N LYS A 216 26.71 19.30 -10.87
CA LYS A 216 27.94 19.03 -11.61
C LYS A 216 27.70 18.18 -12.86
N ILE A 217 26.88 17.12 -12.74
CA ILE A 217 26.48 16.28 -13.89
C ILE A 217 25.70 17.12 -14.92
N SER A 218 24.83 18.01 -14.46
CA SER A 218 24.01 18.87 -15.33
C SER A 218 24.84 19.91 -16.09
N GLU A 219 25.80 20.55 -15.43
CA GLU A 219 26.74 21.51 -16.05
C GLU A 219 27.52 20.86 -17.20
N GLU A 220 27.92 19.60 -17.00
CA GLU A 220 28.68 18.81 -17.96
C GLU A 220 27.79 18.11 -19.00
N ARG A 221 26.46 18.33 -18.91
CA ARG A 221 25.42 17.75 -19.79
C ARG A 221 25.36 16.22 -19.76
N GLY A 222 25.71 15.62 -18.62
CA GLY A 222 25.63 14.19 -18.36
C GLY A 222 26.93 13.60 -17.81
N PHE A 223 26.96 12.26 -17.71
CA PHE A 223 28.15 11.52 -17.31
C PHE A 223 29.28 11.55 -18.34
N ARG A 224 30.53 11.46 -17.86
CA ARG A 224 31.72 11.29 -18.71
C ARG A 224 31.65 9.98 -19.51
N SER A 225 32.37 9.96 -20.63
CA SER A 225 32.55 8.73 -21.43
C SER A 225 33.33 7.67 -20.65
N TYR A 226 33.12 6.40 -20.98
CA TYR A 226 33.77 5.26 -20.33
C TYR A 226 35.29 5.45 -20.20
N THR A 227 35.97 5.71 -21.31
CA THR A 227 37.43 5.92 -21.38
C THR A 227 37.97 7.06 -20.50
N LYS A 228 37.14 8.05 -20.15
CA LYS A 228 37.52 9.20 -19.31
C LYS A 228 37.23 8.97 -17.83
N SER A 229 36.57 7.87 -17.50
CA SER A 229 36.14 7.50 -16.15
C SER A 229 36.75 6.18 -15.67
N GLU A 230 37.29 5.38 -16.59
CA GLU A 230 37.88 4.08 -16.32
C GLU A 230 39.23 4.19 -15.59
N THR A 231 39.33 3.45 -14.49
CA THR A 231 40.60 3.18 -13.78
C THR A 231 40.57 1.74 -13.28
N SER A 232 41.74 1.13 -13.08
CA SER A 232 41.85 -0.23 -12.55
C SER A 232 41.12 -0.41 -11.22
N GLU A 233 41.17 0.61 -10.36
CA GLU A 233 40.48 0.62 -9.06
C GLU A 233 38.95 0.58 -9.24
N ARG A 234 38.39 1.41 -10.13
CA ARG A 234 36.94 1.44 -10.40
C ARG A 234 36.44 0.13 -11.00
N ILE A 235 37.22 -0.46 -11.91
CA ILE A 235 36.94 -1.79 -12.47
C ILE A 235 36.85 -2.82 -11.34
N GLN A 236 37.84 -2.86 -10.45
CA GLN A 236 37.86 -3.81 -9.35
C GLN A 236 36.68 -3.62 -8.39
N LYS A 237 36.38 -2.37 -7.99
CA LYS A 237 35.23 -2.04 -7.13
C LYS A 237 33.93 -2.52 -7.75
N PHE A 238 33.71 -2.23 -9.03
CA PHE A 238 32.49 -2.64 -9.74
C PHE A 238 32.36 -4.15 -9.83
N ASN A 239 33.39 -4.84 -10.33
CA ASN A 239 33.39 -6.29 -10.47
C ASN A 239 33.15 -7.01 -9.12
N THR A 240 33.78 -6.52 -8.05
CA THR A 240 33.57 -7.07 -6.70
C THR A 240 32.14 -6.86 -6.20
N THR A 241 31.53 -5.72 -6.53
CA THR A 241 30.20 -5.34 -6.03
C THR A 241 29.06 -6.00 -6.81
N PHE A 242 29.26 -6.18 -8.11
CA PHE A 242 28.28 -6.76 -9.03
C PHE A 242 28.53 -8.26 -9.30
N GLY A 243 29.63 -8.83 -8.81
CA GLY A 243 29.98 -10.25 -8.97
C GLY A 243 30.34 -10.62 -10.41
N LEU A 244 31.08 -9.76 -11.09
CA LEU A 244 31.47 -9.89 -12.52
C LEU A 244 32.96 -10.13 -12.71
#